data_AF-A0A534J0X6-F1
#
_entry.id   AF-A0A534J0X6-F1
#
_cell.length_a   1.000
_cell.length_b   1.000
_cell.length_c   1.000
_cell.angle_alpha   90.00
_cell.angle_beta   90.00
_cell.angle_gamma   90.00
#
_symmetry.space_group_name_H-M   'P 1'
#
loop_
_entity.id
_entity.type
_entity.pdbx_description
1 polymer ?
#
loop_
_entity_poly.entity_id
_entity_poly.type
_entity_poly.pdbx_seq_one_letter_code
_entity_poly.pdbx_strand_id
1 'polypeptide(L)'
;MKSMVVEGYSGQERRLLSYDVRGVARPVAARVCHIVFGRIRRISDGVPRERLERGFIHRPGVVWIGQSVLVLPPRDADELAGKLRALGVRVVHEDVGISVPSLKAFRRLR
;
A
#
# COMPACT_ATOMS: atom_id res chain seq x y z
N MET A 1 1.28 -0.09 -32.86
CA MET A 1 0.56 0.92 -32.07
C MET A 1 1.59 1.73 -31.29
N LYS A 2 1.65 3.05 -31.53
CA LYS A 2 2.60 3.97 -30.88
C LYS A 2 2.09 4.24 -29.46
N SER A 3 2.82 3.81 -28.43
CA SER A 3 2.55 4.20 -27.06
C SER A 3 2.80 5.70 -26.93
N MET A 4 1.74 6.44 -26.60
CA MET A 4 1.81 7.86 -26.28
C MET A 4 2.45 7.99 -24.90
N VAL A 5 3.78 8.15 -24.88
CA VAL A 5 4.53 8.42 -23.67
C VAL A 5 4.26 9.88 -23.30
N VAL A 6 3.40 10.09 -22.30
CA VAL A 6 3.23 11.41 -21.68
C VAL A 6 4.57 11.78 -21.06
N GLU A 7 5.18 12.88 -21.52
CA GLU A 7 6.46 13.37 -21.05
C GLU A 7 6.43 13.51 -19.52
N GLY A 8 7.35 12.81 -18.84
CA GLY A 8 7.40 12.68 -17.38
C GLY A 8 7.25 11.25 -16.85
N TYR A 9 6.86 10.27 -17.68
CA TYR A 9 6.80 8.87 -17.26
C TYR A 9 8.21 8.30 -16.99
N SER A 10 8.48 7.84 -15.77
CA SER A 10 9.82 7.35 -15.39
C SER A 10 10.11 5.91 -15.83
N GLY A 11 9.27 5.32 -16.68
CA GLY A 11 9.41 3.93 -17.14
C GLY A 11 9.36 2.87 -16.03
N GLN A 12 8.97 3.23 -14.81
CA GLN A 12 8.73 2.26 -13.74
C GLN A 12 7.27 1.90 -13.79
N GLU A 13 6.93 0.68 -14.21
CA GLU A 13 5.58 0.15 -14.09
C GLU A 13 5.09 0.35 -12.64
N ARG A 14 3.95 1.01 -12.50
CA ARG A 14 3.29 1.25 -11.21
C ARG A 14 1.87 0.73 -11.31
N ARG A 15 1.38 0.21 -10.20
CA ARG A 15 -0.04 -0.13 -10.05
C ARG A 15 -0.70 0.79 -9.07
N LEU A 16 -1.90 1.22 -9.42
CA LEU A 16 -2.86 1.80 -8.48
C LEU A 16 -3.63 0.63 -7.87
N LEU A 17 -3.62 0.52 -6.55
CA LEU A 17 -4.40 -0.47 -5.82
C LEU A 17 -5.41 0.26 -4.93
N SER A 18 -6.68 -0.11 -5.08
CA SER A 18 -7.76 0.31 -4.20
C SER A 18 -8.35 -0.90 -3.50
N TYR A 19 -8.63 -0.77 -2.21
CA TYR A 19 -9.28 -1.80 -1.42
C TYR A 19 -10.49 -1.25 -0.66
N ASP A 20 -11.45 -2.13 -0.37
CA ASP A 20 -12.66 -1.78 0.36
C ASP A 20 -12.93 -2.79 1.48
N VAL A 21 -12.94 -2.28 2.71
CA VAL A 21 -13.20 -3.05 3.93
C VAL A 21 -14.66 -2.99 4.38
N ARG A 22 -15.56 -2.34 3.62
CA ARG A 22 -16.99 -2.35 3.96
C ARG A 22 -17.53 -3.78 3.99
N GLY A 23 -18.26 -4.11 5.05
CA GLY A 23 -18.86 -5.43 5.25
C GLY A 23 -17.93 -6.49 5.84
N VAL A 24 -16.65 -6.19 6.06
CA VAL A 24 -15.75 -7.14 6.78
C VAL A 24 -15.87 -6.97 8.29
N ALA A 25 -15.62 -8.04 9.04
CA ALA A 25 -15.63 -7.98 10.49
C ALA A 25 -14.57 -7.00 11.04
N ARG A 26 -14.85 -6.32 12.16
CA ARG A 26 -13.93 -5.35 12.78
C ARG A 26 -12.49 -5.88 12.99
N PRO A 27 -12.27 -7.15 13.41
CA PRO A 27 -10.91 -7.69 13.53
C PRO A 27 -10.18 -7.78 12.19
N VAL A 28 -10.90 -8.05 11.10
CA VAL A 28 -10.35 -8.08 9.74
C VAL A 28 -9.94 -6.68 9.33
N ALA A 29 -10.79 -5.66 9.54
CA ALA A 29 -10.44 -4.27 9.24
C ALA A 29 -9.19 -3.82 10.01
N ALA A 30 -9.07 -4.17 11.30
CA ALA A 30 -7.86 -3.91 12.07
C ALA A 30 -6.62 -4.63 11.50
N ARG A 31 -6.78 -5.89 11.06
CA ARG A 31 -5.70 -6.66 10.42
C ARG A 31 -5.26 -6.02 9.11
N VAL A 32 -6.19 -5.52 8.30
CA VAL A 32 -5.88 -4.75 7.08
C VAL A 32 -5.05 -3.52 7.43
N CYS A 33 -5.45 -2.75 8.44
CA CYS A 33 -4.69 -1.59 8.89
C CYS A 33 -3.26 -1.98 9.30
N HIS A 34 -3.08 -3.07 10.03
CA HIS A 34 -1.75 -3.55 10.40
C HIS A 34 -0.90 -3.98 9.20
N ILE A 35 -1.50 -4.61 8.18
CA ILE A 35 -0.80 -5.00 6.95
C ILE A 35 -0.37 -3.76 6.16
N VAL A 36 -1.28 -2.81 5.96
CA VAL A 36 -1.03 -1.62 5.14
C VAL A 36 -0.12 -0.65 5.89
N PHE A 37 -0.51 -0.25 7.10
CA PHE A 37 0.13 0.82 7.86
C PHE A 37 1.17 0.35 8.86
N GLY A 38 1.29 -0.96 9.09
CA GLY A 38 2.12 -1.49 10.17
C GLY A 38 1.43 -1.37 11.52
N ARG A 39 2.13 -1.79 12.57
CA ARG A 39 1.69 -1.61 13.95
C ARG A 39 2.85 -1.57 14.91
N ILE A 40 2.64 -0.94 16.05
CA ILE A 40 3.56 -1.03 17.17
C ILE A 40 3.16 -2.27 17.99
N ARG A 41 4.13 -3.14 18.22
CA ARG A 41 4.01 -4.25 19.16
C ARG A 41 4.78 -3.93 20.42
N ARG A 42 4.13 -4.06 21.57
CA ARG A 42 4.80 -4.10 22.87
C ARG A 42 5.29 -5.52 23.12
N ILE A 43 6.58 -5.65 23.35
CA ILE A 43 7.21 -6.90 23.78
C ILE A 43 7.53 -6.70 25.26
N SER A 44 7.12 -7.68 26.07
CA SER A 44 7.38 -7.71 27.51
C SER A 44 8.31 -8.89 27.80
N ASP A 45 9.58 -8.75 27.42
CA ASP A 45 10.68 -9.67 27.72
C ASP A 45 11.53 -9.18 28.91
N GLY A 46 10.87 -8.55 29.90
CA GLY A 46 11.51 -8.02 31.12
C GLY A 46 11.86 -6.53 31.05
N VAL A 47 11.93 -5.93 29.86
CA VAL A 47 11.99 -4.47 29.66
C VAL A 47 10.94 -4.07 28.62
N PRO A 48 9.98 -3.19 28.92
CA PRO A 48 9.00 -2.75 27.92
C PRO A 48 9.71 -2.11 26.73
N ARG A 49 9.67 -2.78 25.57
CA ARG A 49 10.16 -2.23 24.31
C ARG A 49 9.05 -2.22 23.27
N GLU A 50 8.95 -1.10 22.56
CA GLU A 50 8.05 -0.95 21.43
C GLU A 50 8.79 -1.31 20.14
N ARG A 51 8.29 -2.30 19.41
CA ARG A 51 8.82 -2.70 18.10
C ARG A 51 7.82 -2.34 17.00
N LEU A 52 8.27 -1.55 16.03
CA LEU A 52 7.49 -1.29 14.82
C LEU A 52 7.51 -2.51 13.89
N GLU A 53 6.36 -3.15 13.72
CA GLU A 53 6.12 -4.08 12.62
C GLU A 53 5.77 -3.26 11.37
N ARG A 54 6.67 -3.22 10.39
CA ARG A 54 6.51 -2.43 9.16
C ARG A 54 5.39 -3.00 8.27
N GLY A 55 4.40 -2.18 7.94
CA GLY A 55 3.43 -2.43 6.88
C GLY A 55 3.92 -2.05 5.48
N PHE A 56 3.07 -2.27 4.46
CA PHE A 56 3.37 -1.96 3.05
C PHE A 56 3.74 -0.49 2.82
N ILE A 57 3.15 0.44 3.57
CA ILE A 57 3.45 1.87 3.43
C ILE A 57 4.90 2.24 3.73
N HIS A 58 5.68 1.34 4.32
CA HIS A 58 7.09 1.53 4.65
C HIS A 58 8.02 0.91 3.61
N ARG A 59 7.48 0.20 2.61
CA ARG A 59 8.29 -0.43 1.56
C ARG A 59 8.74 0.62 0.54
N PRO A 60 9.94 0.46 -0.05
CA PRO A 60 10.42 1.35 -1.09
C PRO A 60 9.43 1.43 -2.25
N GLY A 61 9.12 2.64 -2.70
CA GLY A 61 8.25 2.86 -3.85
C GLY A 61 6.74 2.80 -3.56
N VAL A 62 6.30 2.35 -2.38
CA VAL A 62 4.87 2.42 -2.01
C VAL A 62 4.50 3.84 -1.61
N VAL A 63 3.42 4.36 -2.18
CA VAL A 63 2.90 5.71 -1.94
C VAL A 63 1.42 5.62 -1.57
N TRP A 64 1.06 6.19 -0.44
CA TRP A 64 -0.33 6.25 0.03
C TRP A 64 -0.96 7.56 -0.48
N ILE A 65 -1.96 7.46 -1.36
CA ILE A 65 -2.53 8.63 -2.05
C ILE A 65 -3.96 8.97 -1.60
N GLY A 66 -4.63 8.07 -0.88
CA GLY A 66 -5.99 8.26 -0.36
C GLY A 66 -6.35 7.17 0.64
N GLN A 67 -7.47 7.30 1.37
CA GLN A 67 -7.78 6.46 2.55
C GLN A 67 -7.50 4.95 2.36
N SER A 68 -7.98 4.35 1.27
CA SER A 68 -7.75 2.95 0.92
C SER A 68 -7.12 2.78 -0.47
N VAL A 69 -6.30 3.74 -0.88
CA VAL A 69 -5.70 3.79 -2.22
C VAL A 69 -4.19 3.98 -2.13
N LEU A 70 -3.44 3.10 -2.80
CA LEU A 70 -1.98 3.15 -2.88
C LEU A 70 -1.50 3.08 -4.33
N VAL A 71 -0.35 3.69 -4.58
CA VAL A 71 0.46 3.44 -5.79
C VAL A 71 1.72 2.71 -5.38
N LEU A 72 2.04 1.60 -6.04
CA LEU A 72 3.13 0.72 -5.63
C LEU A 72 3.74 -0.04 -6.81
N PRO A 73 4.95 -0.60 -6.65
CA PRO A 73 5.54 -1.51 -7.64
C PRO A 73 4.62 -2.73 -7.90
N PRO A 74 4.62 -3.34 -9.11
CA PRO A 74 3.73 -4.43 -9.46
C PRO A 74 3.81 -5.61 -8.49
N ARG A 75 5.03 -6.00 -8.11
CA ARG A 75 5.27 -7.08 -7.13
C ARG A 75 4.59 -6.82 -5.79
N ASP A 76 4.68 -5.60 -5.27
CA ASP A 76 4.04 -5.24 -4.00
C ASP A 76 2.51 -5.16 -4.16
N ALA A 77 2.00 -4.75 -5.33
CA ALA A 77 0.57 -4.75 -5.63
C ALA A 77 -0.01 -6.16 -5.59
N ASP A 78 0.65 -7.11 -6.23
CA ASP A 78 0.22 -8.51 -6.26
C ASP A 78 0.27 -9.14 -4.87
N GLU A 79 1.34 -8.89 -4.10
CA GLU A 79 1.45 -9.38 -2.72
C GLU A 79 0.37 -8.79 -1.82
N LEU A 80 0.14 -7.47 -1.88
CA LEU A 80 -0.87 -6.81 -1.07
C LEU A 80 -2.27 -7.30 -1.46
N ALA A 81 -2.57 -7.37 -2.75
CA ALA A 81 -3.85 -7.85 -3.25
C ALA A 81 -4.12 -9.29 -2.80
N GLY A 82 -3.13 -10.18 -2.90
CA GLY A 82 -3.24 -11.56 -2.41
C GLY A 82 -3.56 -11.63 -0.92
N LYS A 83 -2.81 -10.89 -0.09
CA LYS A 83 -3.04 -10.87 1.37
C LYS A 83 -4.42 -10.32 1.75
N LEU A 84 -4.87 -9.26 1.10
CA LEU A 84 -6.16 -8.65 1.38
C LEU A 84 -7.32 -9.52 0.88
N ARG A 85 -7.22 -10.10 -0.32
CA ARG A 85 -8.23 -11.04 -0.85
C ARG A 85 -8.37 -12.28 0.03
N ALA A 86 -7.26 -12.80 0.57
CA ALA A 86 -7.28 -13.92 1.52
C ALA A 86 -8.02 -13.58 2.84
N LEU A 87 -8.19 -12.30 3.16
CA LEU A 87 -8.98 -11.82 4.30
C LEU A 87 -10.44 -11.50 3.93
N GLY A 88 -10.87 -11.78 2.69
CA GLY A 88 -12.21 -11.43 2.20
C GLY A 88 -12.40 -9.96 1.83
N VAL A 89 -11.30 -9.19 1.69
CA VAL A 89 -11.35 -7.78 1.31
C VAL A 89 -11.44 -7.66 -0.21
N ARG A 90 -12.31 -6.77 -0.69
CA ARG A 90 -12.41 -6.46 -2.12
C ARG A 90 -11.22 -5.60 -2.54
N VAL A 91 -10.51 -6.00 -3.60
CA VAL A 91 -9.32 -5.31 -4.09
C VAL A 91 -9.34 -5.24 -5.61
N VAL A 92 -9.14 -4.03 -6.12
CA VAL A 92 -8.92 -3.73 -7.54
C VAL A 92 -7.51 -3.15 -7.68
N HIS A 93 -6.78 -3.56 -8.71
CA HIS A 93 -5.52 -2.94 -9.06
C HIS A 93 -5.32 -2.87 -10.57
N GLU A 94 -4.81 -1.76 -11.06
CA GLU A 94 -4.59 -1.51 -12.49
C GLU A 94 -3.23 -0.85 -12.71
N ASP A 95 -2.64 -1.10 -13.87
CA ASP A 95 -1.41 -0.43 -14.27
C ASP A 95 -1.69 1.05 -14.55
N VAL A 96 -0.83 1.94 -14.05
CA VAL A 96 -1.02 3.39 -14.17
C VAL A 96 0.20 4.13 -14.68
N GLY A 97 -0.09 5.07 -15.57
CA GLY A 97 0.82 6.04 -16.16
C GLY A 97 1.18 7.20 -15.23
N ILE A 98 1.82 6.99 -14.07
CA ILE A 98 2.13 8.09 -13.13
C ILE A 98 3.63 8.36 -13.01
N SER A 99 4.01 9.63 -13.12
CA SER A 99 5.38 10.11 -12.93
C SER A 99 5.84 10.07 -11.46
N VAL A 100 7.12 9.84 -11.22
CA VAL A 100 7.71 9.93 -9.87
C VAL A 100 7.56 11.33 -9.26
N PRO A 101 7.78 12.46 -9.98
CA PRO A 101 7.49 13.80 -9.47
C PRO A 101 6.04 13.96 -8.99
N SER A 102 5.05 13.49 -9.76
CA SER A 102 3.64 13.55 -9.37
C SER A 102 3.38 12.75 -8.09
N LEU A 103 4.02 11.58 -7.93
CA LEU A 103 3.91 10.78 -6.70
C LEU A 103 4.50 11.47 -5.46
N LYS A 104 5.52 12.33 -5.64
CA LYS A 104 6.13 13.06 -4.51
C LYS A 104 5.12 14.00 -3.85
N ALA A 105 4.18 14.59 -4.60
CA ALA A 105 3.14 15.46 -4.04
C ALA A 105 2.24 14.73 -3.00
N PHE A 106 2.11 13.40 -3.12
CA PHE A 106 1.34 12.59 -2.18
C PHE A 106 2.17 12.03 -1.03
N ARG A 107 3.50 12.20 -1.05
CA ARG A 107 4.35 11.81 0.07
C ARG A 107 4.09 12.76 1.22
N ARG A 108 3.25 12.34 2.17
CA ARG A 108 3.08 13.04 3.44
C ARG A 108 4.38 12.97 4.21
N LEU A 109 4.84 14.12 4.72
CA LEU A 109 5.85 14.17 5.79
C LEU A 109 5.33 13.30 6.94
N ARG A 110 6.10 12.28 7.30
CA ARG A 110 5.79 11.34 8.38
C ARG A 110 6.74 11.57 9.51
#